data_AF-A0A7S0UJW7-F1
#
_entry.id   AF-A0A7S0UJW7-F1
#
_cell.length_a   1.000
_cell.length_b   1.000
_cell.length_c   1.000
_cell.angle_alpha   90.00
_cell.angle_beta   90.00
_cell.angle_gamma   90.00
#
_symmetry.space_group_name_H-M   'P 1'
#
loop_
_entity.id
_entity.type
_entity.pdbx_description
1 polymer ?
#
loop_
_entity_poly.entity_id
_entity_poly.type
_entity_poly.pdbx_seq_one_letter_code
_entity_poly.pdbx_strand_id
1 'polypeptide(L)'
;MRNTMGDRSKAAVLVVSAIFLALTYWSVDAFGISNMIADRRNSNRQYIGASAQSPTRLFAALPSDYQEFGNQAIWKAARQCGIDINDDGVCQNSDIRLDIEWKAGSIIVTVHGDVSMAAGGASSSDEEDGDELFEDVEEDAHEDLQEEFSLTLLARTINQILDDDGMGLAIAEVHSIEVTTPGVSDELIPGTPQFDAFKGFEVIVKQFDQKQNKVKAIEGRLVERNDEFTIINIKGRMKKMKNATVQSVRLPKAKKEKGSR
;
A
#
# COMPACT_ATOMS: atom_id res chain seq x y z
N MET A 1 -23.27 -8.45 28.49
CA MET A 1 -23.25 -8.76 27.05
C MET A 1 -22.77 -7.51 26.34
N ARG A 2 -21.50 -7.46 25.92
CA ARG A 2 -20.97 -6.42 25.04
C ARG A 2 -20.21 -7.15 23.94
N ASN A 3 -20.73 -7.06 22.72
CA ASN A 3 -20.09 -7.55 21.51
C ASN A 3 -18.95 -6.61 21.16
N THR A 4 -17.73 -7.14 21.04
CA THR A 4 -16.61 -6.42 20.42
C THR A 4 -16.46 -6.95 19.00
N MET A 5 -16.79 -6.08 18.05
CA MET A 5 -16.74 -6.28 16.61
C MET A 5 -15.26 -6.34 16.21
N GLY A 6 -14.80 -7.53 15.80
CA GLY A 6 -13.42 -7.76 15.39
C GLY A 6 -13.18 -7.24 13.99
N ASP A 7 -12.48 -6.12 13.89
CA ASP A 7 -12.09 -5.52 12.63
C ASP A 7 -10.97 -6.32 11.95
N ARG A 8 -11.02 -6.38 10.61
CA ARG A 8 -10.26 -7.30 9.77
C ARG A 8 -9.20 -6.54 8.97
N SER A 9 -8.01 -6.36 9.52
CA SER A 9 -6.87 -5.84 8.77
C SER A 9 -6.39 -6.88 7.75
N LYS A 10 -6.66 -6.65 6.46
CA LYS A 10 -6.09 -7.42 5.35
C LYS A 10 -4.87 -6.68 4.82
N ALA A 11 -3.76 -7.39 4.64
CA ALA A 11 -2.61 -6.84 3.91
C ALA A 11 -3.01 -6.56 2.46
N ALA A 12 -2.82 -5.32 2.01
CA ALA A 12 -3.08 -4.89 0.64
C ALA A 12 -1.86 -4.15 0.11
N VAL A 13 -1.47 -4.49 -1.12
CA VAL A 13 -0.42 -3.81 -1.88
C VAL A 13 -1.13 -3.05 -2.99
N LEU A 14 -1.03 -1.73 -2.99
CA LEU A 14 -1.67 -0.88 -4.00
C LEU A 14 -0.57 -0.30 -4.90
N VAL A 15 -0.42 -0.89 -6.08
CA VAL A 15 0.51 -0.41 -7.11
C VAL A 15 -0.26 0.56 -8.00
N VAL A 16 -0.03 1.87 -7.85
CA VAL A 16 -0.56 2.87 -8.78
C VAL A 16 0.45 3.04 -9.91
N SER A 17 0.14 2.44 -11.06
CA SER A 17 0.94 2.60 -12.28
C SER A 17 0.37 3.77 -13.08
N ALA A 18 1.15 4.85 -13.22
CA ALA A 18 0.82 5.95 -14.11
C ALA A 18 1.00 5.49 -15.57
N ILE A 19 -0.08 5.06 -16.21
CA ILE A 19 -0.11 4.85 -17.67
C ILE A 19 -0.87 6.04 -18.27
N PHE A 20 -0.13 7.02 -18.78
CA PHE A 20 -0.70 8.12 -19.55
C PHE A 20 -1.08 7.65 -20.96
N LEU A 21 -2.38 7.55 -21.24
CA LEU A 21 -2.92 7.52 -22.60
C LEU A 21 -2.98 8.96 -23.13
N ALA A 22 -2.07 9.29 -24.04
CA ALA A 22 -2.13 10.52 -24.82
C ALA A 22 -3.31 10.46 -25.81
N LEU A 23 -4.43 11.10 -25.48
CA LEU A 23 -5.52 11.39 -26.42
C LEU A 23 -5.25 12.76 -27.08
N THR A 24 -4.79 12.73 -28.33
CA THR A 24 -4.68 13.92 -29.17
C THR A 24 -6.07 14.40 -29.61
N TYR A 25 -6.43 15.59 -29.16
CA TYR A 25 -7.50 16.42 -29.71
C TYR A 25 -7.28 16.66 -31.21
N TRP A 26 -8.27 16.35 -32.05
CA TRP A 26 -8.42 16.92 -33.39
C TRP A 26 -9.67 17.79 -33.40
N SER A 27 -9.46 19.09 -33.46
CA SER A 27 -10.50 20.08 -33.77
C SER A 27 -10.87 19.96 -35.24
N VAL A 28 -12.15 19.83 -35.52
CA VAL A 28 -12.73 19.88 -36.87
C VAL A 28 -13.18 21.30 -37.10
N ASP A 29 -12.51 22.02 -38.00
CA ASP A 29 -13.13 23.14 -38.69
C ASP A 29 -12.91 23.02 -40.20
N ALA A 30 -14.03 22.99 -40.89
CA ALA A 30 -14.17 22.95 -42.33
C ALA A 30 -13.93 24.34 -42.93
N PHE A 31 -13.30 24.41 -44.10
CA PHE A 31 -13.76 25.20 -45.27
C PHE A 31 -12.81 25.02 -46.47
N GLY A 32 -13.36 24.56 -47.60
CA GLY A 32 -13.13 25.23 -48.90
C GLY A 32 -12.06 24.73 -49.89
N ILE A 33 -12.57 24.08 -50.96
CA ILE A 33 -12.25 24.28 -52.39
C ILE A 33 -11.22 23.34 -53.09
N SER A 34 -11.78 22.48 -53.95
CA SER A 34 -11.44 22.00 -55.32
C SER A 34 -10.01 21.64 -55.79
N ASN A 35 -9.98 20.42 -56.37
CA ASN A 35 -9.32 19.97 -57.61
C ASN A 35 -7.78 19.92 -57.70
N MET A 36 -7.21 18.70 -57.75
CA MET A 36 -6.62 18.09 -58.97
C MET A 36 -5.76 16.85 -58.64
N ILE A 37 -6.10 15.74 -59.31
CA ILE A 37 -5.20 14.81 -60.02
C ILE A 37 -4.18 13.97 -59.21
N ALA A 38 -4.55 12.68 -59.10
CA ALA A 38 -3.81 11.45 -59.40
C ALA A 38 -2.28 11.32 -59.19
N ASP A 39 -1.96 10.12 -58.68
CA ASP A 39 -0.74 9.34 -58.88
C ASP A 39 0.55 9.79 -58.18
N ARG A 40 0.94 9.07 -57.11
CA ARG A 40 2.17 8.24 -57.11
C ARG A 40 2.46 7.58 -55.76
N ARG A 41 2.47 6.25 -55.81
CA ARG A 41 3.53 5.34 -55.34
C ARG A 41 4.22 5.65 -54.01
N ASN A 42 3.90 4.79 -53.04
CA ASN A 42 4.84 3.87 -52.39
C ASN A 42 6.17 4.48 -51.92
N SER A 43 6.20 4.91 -50.66
CA SER A 43 7.43 5.11 -49.91
C SER A 43 7.24 4.66 -48.46
N ASN A 44 7.68 3.43 -48.22
CA ASN A 44 8.60 3.08 -47.15
C ASN A 44 8.21 3.56 -45.73
N ARG A 45 7.31 2.81 -45.09
CA ARG A 45 7.06 2.89 -43.65
C ARG A 45 8.23 2.19 -42.93
N GLN A 46 9.33 2.93 -42.71
CA GLN A 46 10.34 2.51 -41.76
C GLN A 46 9.73 2.56 -40.36
N TYR A 47 9.53 1.38 -39.79
CA TYR A 47 9.31 1.21 -38.36
C TYR A 47 10.55 1.76 -37.64
N ILE A 48 10.43 2.95 -37.06
CA ILE A 48 11.36 3.39 -36.02
C ILE A 48 11.09 2.45 -34.85
N GLY A 49 11.99 1.49 -34.68
CA GLY A 49 12.04 0.69 -33.47
C GLY A 49 12.22 1.64 -32.30
N ALA A 50 11.21 1.71 -31.43
CA ALA A 50 11.37 2.24 -30.09
C ALA A 50 12.46 1.41 -29.43
N SER A 51 13.68 1.94 -29.39
CA SER A 51 14.76 1.33 -28.63
C SER A 51 14.31 1.37 -27.18
N ALA A 52 14.19 0.19 -26.57
CA ALA A 52 14.12 0.05 -25.13
C ALA A 52 15.39 0.67 -24.57
N GLN A 53 15.34 1.96 -24.24
CA GLN A 53 16.42 2.63 -23.56
C GLN A 53 16.59 1.94 -22.22
N SER A 54 17.80 1.45 -21.97
CA SER A 54 18.17 0.88 -20.68
C SER A 54 17.77 1.87 -19.57
N PRO A 55 17.10 1.42 -18.49
CA PRO A 55 16.57 2.30 -17.43
C PRO A 55 17.64 3.23 -16.83
N THR A 56 18.91 2.85 -16.94
CA THR A 56 20.08 3.62 -16.48
C THR A 56 20.22 5.01 -17.11
N ARG A 57 19.61 5.30 -18.28
CA ARG A 57 19.73 6.62 -18.91
C ARG A 57 18.68 7.65 -18.46
N LEU A 58 17.55 7.22 -17.90
CA LEU A 58 16.52 8.13 -17.40
C LEU A 58 16.92 8.76 -16.04
N PHE A 59 17.62 8.01 -15.18
CA PHE A 59 18.11 8.53 -13.90
C PHE A 59 19.20 9.59 -14.02
N ALA A 60 19.85 9.73 -15.18
CA ALA A 60 20.91 10.70 -15.40
C ALA A 60 20.39 12.14 -15.60
N ALA A 61 19.08 12.34 -15.73
CA ALA A 61 18.46 13.63 -15.99
C ALA A 61 17.87 14.30 -14.74
N LEU A 62 17.82 13.62 -13.60
CA LEU A 62 17.25 14.19 -12.38
C LEU A 62 18.29 15.08 -11.66
N PRO A 63 17.90 16.26 -11.16
CA PRO A 63 18.74 17.11 -10.29
C PRO A 63 19.25 16.34 -9.08
N SER A 64 20.44 16.65 -8.54
CA SER A 64 21.04 15.89 -7.44
C SER A 64 20.23 15.91 -6.13
N ASP A 65 19.31 16.85 -5.98
CA ASP A 65 18.45 17.10 -4.83
C ASP A 65 17.02 16.53 -4.98
N TYR A 66 16.73 15.80 -6.07
CA TYR A 66 15.39 15.27 -6.34
C TYR A 66 14.83 14.37 -5.22
N GLN A 67 15.70 13.64 -4.52
CA GLN A 67 15.27 12.78 -3.41
C GLN A 67 14.80 13.59 -2.20
N GLU A 68 15.45 14.71 -1.92
CA GLU A 68 15.06 15.59 -0.82
C GLU A 68 13.72 16.24 -1.12
N PHE A 69 13.53 16.75 -2.34
CA PHE A 69 12.24 17.28 -2.80
C PHE A 69 11.14 16.21 -2.75
N GLY A 70 11.42 14.99 -3.24
CA GLY A 70 10.46 13.89 -3.21
C GLY A 70 10.08 13.49 -1.77
N ASN A 71 11.04 13.46 -0.85
CA ASN A 71 10.76 13.21 0.58
C ASN A 71 9.87 14.32 1.16
N GLN A 72 10.18 15.59 0.90
CA GLN A 72 9.37 16.72 1.35
C GLN A 72 7.95 16.68 0.79
N ALA A 73 7.78 16.31 -0.48
CA ALA A 73 6.47 16.12 -1.10
C ALA A 73 5.67 15.01 -0.40
N ILE A 74 6.31 13.88 -0.09
CA ILE A 74 5.66 12.76 0.61
C ILE A 74 5.30 13.13 2.06
N TRP A 75 6.18 13.83 2.79
CA TRP A 75 5.86 14.32 4.14
C TRP A 75 4.74 15.36 4.14
N LYS A 76 4.71 16.24 3.13
CA LYS A 76 3.61 17.18 2.92
C LYS A 76 2.29 16.44 2.66
N ALA A 77 2.29 15.38 1.84
CA ALA A 77 1.12 14.54 1.61
C ALA A 77 0.65 13.86 2.91
N ALA A 78 1.58 13.31 3.69
CA ALA A 78 1.29 12.66 4.96
C ALA A 78 0.63 13.62 5.98
N ARG A 79 1.13 14.86 6.08
CA ARG A 79 0.51 15.93 6.90
C ARG A 79 -0.91 16.25 6.46
N GLN A 80 -1.16 16.33 5.16
CA GLN A 80 -2.51 16.54 4.62
C GLN A 80 -3.46 15.37 4.91
N CYS A 81 -2.92 14.18 5.16
CA CYS A 81 -3.68 12.99 5.54
C CYS A 81 -3.78 12.82 7.07
N GLY A 82 -3.44 13.85 7.85
CA GLY A 82 -3.55 13.82 9.31
C GLY A 82 -2.39 13.15 10.05
N ILE A 83 -1.28 12.82 9.37
CA ILE A 83 -0.08 12.30 10.07
C ILE A 83 0.75 13.48 10.58
N ASP A 84 0.97 13.53 11.90
CA ASP A 84 1.79 14.55 12.57
C ASP A 84 3.29 14.26 12.39
N ILE A 85 3.82 14.68 11.24
CA ILE A 85 5.24 14.56 10.87
C ILE A 85 5.87 15.95 10.80
N ASN A 86 7.03 16.09 11.43
CA ASN A 86 7.89 17.26 11.29
C ASN A 86 8.57 17.36 9.91
N ASP A 87 9.15 18.52 9.62
CA ASP A 87 9.91 18.74 8.39
C ASP A 87 11.19 17.89 8.29
N ASP A 88 11.64 17.25 9.38
CA ASP A 88 12.73 16.27 9.41
C ASP A 88 12.29 14.82 9.19
N GLY A 89 10.98 14.58 8.97
CA GLY A 89 10.42 13.25 8.79
C GLY A 89 10.20 12.48 10.10
N VAL A 90 10.35 13.12 11.27
CA VAL A 90 10.12 12.47 12.57
C VAL A 90 8.66 12.68 13.01
N CYS A 91 7.98 11.57 13.32
CA CYS A 91 6.61 11.58 13.84
C CYS A 91 6.62 12.00 15.32
N GLN A 92 5.84 13.03 15.70
CA GLN A 92 5.88 13.57 17.07
C GLN A 92 4.92 12.86 18.04
N ASN A 93 3.76 12.39 17.57
CA ASN A 93 2.70 11.96 18.47
C ASN A 93 1.71 10.93 17.90
N SER A 94 1.95 10.40 16.69
CA SER A 94 1.07 9.42 16.07
C SER A 94 1.56 7.99 16.30
N ASP A 95 0.62 7.07 16.58
CA ASP A 95 0.85 5.61 16.48
C ASP A 95 1.21 5.19 15.04
N ILE A 96 1.01 6.11 14.10
CA ILE A 96 1.36 5.99 12.68
C ILE A 96 2.78 6.51 12.45
N ARG A 97 3.63 5.68 11.83
CA ARG A 97 4.99 6.03 11.40
C ARG A 97 5.15 5.76 9.90
N LEU A 98 5.90 6.62 9.22
CA LEU A 98 6.13 6.52 7.79
C LEU A 98 7.62 6.34 7.48
N ASP A 99 7.96 5.31 6.71
CA ASP A 99 9.31 5.02 6.23
C ASP A 99 9.35 5.13 4.68
N ILE A 100 10.32 5.86 4.14
CA ILE A 100 10.50 6.08 2.69
C ILE A 100 11.78 5.39 2.22
N GLU A 101 11.67 4.52 1.21
CA GLU A 101 12.80 3.82 0.59
C GLU A 101 12.87 4.15 -0.91
N TRP A 102 14.01 4.70 -1.35
CA TRP A 102 14.28 4.96 -2.76
C TRP A 102 14.97 3.77 -3.40
N LYS A 103 14.37 3.24 -4.49
CA LYS A 103 14.95 2.19 -5.34
C LYS A 103 15.06 2.67 -6.77
N ALA A 104 15.84 1.95 -7.57
CA ALA A 104 15.96 2.24 -8.99
C ALA A 104 14.59 2.09 -9.69
N GLY A 105 13.94 3.21 -9.98
CA GLY A 105 12.68 3.29 -10.70
C GLY A 105 11.43 3.18 -9.83
N SER A 106 11.58 3.14 -8.51
CA SER A 106 10.43 3.08 -7.60
C SER A 106 10.71 3.76 -6.26
N ILE A 107 9.69 4.40 -5.71
CA ILE A 107 9.67 4.95 -4.35
C ILE A 107 8.69 4.11 -3.54
N ILE A 108 9.17 3.52 -2.45
CA ILE A 108 8.34 2.70 -1.57
C ILE A 108 8.07 3.50 -0.30
N VAL A 109 6.79 3.76 -0.02
CA VAL A 109 6.31 4.44 1.17
C VAL A 109 5.63 3.40 2.06
N THR A 110 6.25 3.09 3.18
CA THR A 110 5.75 2.10 4.15
C THR A 110 5.10 2.81 5.33
N VAL A 111 3.81 2.57 5.55
CA VAL A 111 3.05 3.15 6.67
C VAL A 111 2.84 2.12 7.77
N HIS A 112 3.51 2.33 8.90
CA HIS A 112 3.35 1.58 10.14
C HIS A 112 2.20 2.17 10.96
N GLY A 113 1.45 1.33 11.66
CA GLY A 113 0.34 1.75 12.53
C GLY A 113 -0.97 1.07 12.14
N ASP A 114 -2.05 1.44 12.82
CA ASP A 114 -3.41 1.05 12.42
C ASP A 114 -3.84 1.91 11.24
N VAL A 115 -4.17 1.27 10.13
CA VAL A 115 -4.49 1.94 8.86
C VAL A 115 -5.80 1.41 8.32
N SER A 116 -6.71 2.33 8.00
CA SER A 116 -7.96 1.99 7.34
C SER A 116 -7.72 1.65 5.88
N MET A 117 -8.43 0.62 5.41
CA MET A 117 -8.53 0.31 3.99
C MET A 117 -9.80 0.88 3.37
N ALA A 118 -10.46 1.86 4.01
CA ALA A 118 -11.64 2.50 3.45
C ALA A 118 -11.32 3.06 2.06
N ALA A 119 -11.76 2.32 1.03
CA ALA A 119 -11.87 2.81 -0.32
C ALA A 119 -12.93 3.90 -0.24
N GLY A 120 -12.48 5.16 -0.29
CA GLY A 120 -13.31 6.33 -0.06
C GLY A 120 -14.71 6.12 -0.63
N GLY A 121 -15.71 6.24 0.25
CA GLY A 121 -17.10 6.27 -0.15
C GLY A 121 -17.22 7.35 -1.22
N ALA A 122 -17.40 6.94 -2.46
CA ALA A 122 -17.99 7.81 -3.45
C ALA A 122 -19.39 8.09 -2.91
N SER A 123 -19.57 9.25 -2.28
CA SER A 123 -20.88 9.85 -2.14
C SER A 123 -21.35 10.16 -3.57
N SER A 124 -21.91 9.15 -4.23
CA SER A 124 -22.69 9.31 -5.45
C SER A 124 -23.97 10.01 -5.02
N SER A 125 -23.93 11.33 -4.91
CA SER A 125 -25.11 12.17 -4.87
C SER A 125 -25.65 12.26 -6.29
N ASP A 126 -26.23 11.15 -6.76
CA ASP A 126 -27.04 11.10 -7.97
C ASP A 126 -28.51 11.36 -7.57
N GLU A 127 -28.94 12.57 -7.91
CA GLU A 127 -30.28 13.08 -8.28
C GLU A 127 -31.52 12.76 -7.43
N GLU A 128 -32.23 13.81 -7.01
CA GLU A 128 -33.68 13.94 -7.26
C GLU A 128 -34.12 15.41 -7.15
N ASP A 129 -34.46 16.02 -8.29
CA ASP A 129 -35.25 17.25 -8.38
C ASP A 129 -36.63 17.00 -7.74
N GLY A 130 -36.92 17.70 -6.65
CA GLY A 130 -38.20 17.63 -5.95
C GLY A 130 -38.39 18.81 -5.01
N ASP A 131 -39.00 19.88 -5.51
CA ASP A 131 -39.63 20.92 -4.68
C ASP A 131 -40.66 20.27 -3.75
N GLU A 132 -40.52 20.43 -2.43
CA GLU A 132 -41.55 21.01 -1.56
C GLU A 132 -41.07 21.19 -0.09
N LEU A 133 -41.40 22.37 0.44
CA LEU A 133 -41.24 22.85 1.81
C LEU A 133 -41.70 21.86 2.89
N PHE A 134 -40.82 21.48 3.83
CA PHE A 134 -41.20 21.20 5.24
C PHE A 134 -40.06 21.56 6.23
N GLU A 135 -40.48 22.18 7.33
CA GLU A 135 -39.72 22.61 8.51
C GLU A 135 -39.25 21.44 9.39
N ASP A 136 -38.18 21.71 10.14
CA ASP A 136 -37.68 21.04 11.34
C ASP A 136 -37.29 19.55 11.22
N VAL A 137 -36.04 19.32 10.76
CA VAL A 137 -35.30 18.08 11.02
C VAL A 137 -34.16 18.39 11.98
N GLU A 138 -34.15 17.66 13.08
CA GLU A 138 -33.22 17.76 14.19
C GLU A 138 -31.77 17.75 13.71
N GLU A 139 -30.97 18.61 14.35
CA GLU A 139 -29.54 18.80 14.15
C GLU A 139 -28.83 17.46 14.44
N ASP A 140 -28.63 16.67 13.39
CA ASP A 140 -27.98 15.37 13.45
C ASP A 140 -26.59 15.51 14.06
N ALA A 141 -26.34 14.68 15.07
CA ALA A 141 -25.06 14.57 15.74
C ALA A 141 -23.94 14.40 14.72
N HIS A 142 -23.08 15.41 14.60
CA HIS A 142 -21.75 15.26 14.07
C HIS A 142 -21.03 14.23 14.95
N GLU A 143 -21.17 12.95 14.62
CA GLU A 143 -20.27 11.92 15.08
C GLU A 143 -18.88 12.37 14.65
N ASP A 144 -18.01 12.61 15.63
CA ASP A 144 -16.57 12.77 15.44
C ASP A 144 -16.04 11.48 14.81
N LEU A 145 -16.27 11.30 13.51
CA LEU A 145 -15.55 10.37 12.67
C LEU A 145 -14.12 10.89 12.66
N GLN A 146 -13.33 10.44 13.63
CA GLN A 146 -11.88 10.52 13.53
C GLN A 146 -11.55 9.92 12.17
N GLU A 147 -11.16 10.79 11.22
CA GLU A 147 -10.82 10.37 9.86
C GLU A 147 -9.72 9.34 9.96
N GLU A 148 -10.12 8.07 9.89
CA GLU A 148 -9.21 6.96 9.99
C GLU A 148 -8.25 7.05 8.80
N PHE A 149 -6.95 7.09 9.08
CA PHE A 149 -5.94 7.28 8.06
C PHE A 149 -6.09 6.22 6.95
N SER A 150 -6.13 6.67 5.68
CA SER A 150 -6.33 5.81 4.50
C SER A 150 -5.11 5.81 3.59
N LEU A 151 -4.57 4.61 3.29
CA LEU A 151 -3.47 4.46 2.31
C LEU A 151 -3.84 5.01 0.93
N THR A 152 -5.11 4.87 0.55
CA THR A 152 -5.59 5.31 -0.77
C THR A 152 -5.58 6.83 -0.84
N LEU A 153 -5.97 7.50 0.26
CA LEU A 153 -5.89 8.96 0.36
C LEU A 153 -4.43 9.40 0.27
N LEU A 154 -3.54 8.80 1.06
CA LEU A 154 -2.10 9.13 1.01
C LEU A 154 -1.53 8.98 -0.40
N ALA A 155 -1.80 7.86 -1.08
CA ALA A 155 -1.31 7.63 -2.44
C ALA A 155 -1.84 8.67 -3.44
N ARG A 156 -3.11 9.06 -3.33
CA ARG A 156 -3.71 10.10 -4.18
C ARG A 156 -3.07 11.47 -3.92
N THR A 157 -2.90 11.83 -2.65
CA THR A 157 -2.31 13.10 -2.24
C THR A 157 -0.84 13.20 -2.66
N ILE A 158 -0.07 12.11 -2.55
CA ILE A 158 1.32 12.07 -3.06
C ILE A 158 1.34 12.35 -4.56
N ASN A 159 0.50 11.65 -5.33
CA ASN A 159 0.43 11.85 -6.78
C ASN A 159 0.01 13.29 -7.12
N GLN A 160 -0.96 13.86 -6.41
CA GLN A 160 -1.41 15.23 -6.63
C GLN A 160 -0.30 16.25 -6.38
N ILE A 161 0.52 16.08 -5.34
CA ILE A 161 1.63 16.98 -5.05
C ILE A 161 2.76 16.84 -6.08
N LEU A 162 2.98 15.63 -6.61
CA LEU A 162 4.01 15.38 -7.61
C LEU A 162 3.57 15.69 -9.03
N ASP A 163 2.28 15.90 -9.28
CA ASP A 163 1.74 16.34 -10.58
C ASP A 163 2.06 17.83 -10.87
N ASP A 164 2.64 18.55 -9.91
CA ASP A 164 3.11 19.92 -10.10
C ASP A 164 4.29 19.96 -11.11
N ASP A 165 4.22 20.96 -12.02
CA ASP A 165 5.24 21.22 -13.04
C ASP A 165 6.66 21.31 -12.44
N GLY A 166 7.64 20.76 -13.14
CA GLY A 166 9.06 20.85 -12.77
C GLY A 166 9.59 19.56 -12.14
N MET A 167 10.06 19.65 -10.90
CA MET A 167 10.77 18.53 -10.26
C MET A 167 9.83 17.38 -9.88
N GLY A 168 8.58 17.67 -9.47
CA GLY A 168 7.57 16.67 -9.16
C GLY A 168 7.28 15.78 -10.36
N LEU A 169 6.94 16.40 -11.49
CA LEU A 169 6.68 15.71 -12.74
C LEU A 169 7.86 14.84 -13.18
N ALA A 170 9.09 15.37 -13.11
CA ALA A 170 10.28 14.61 -13.47
C ALA A 170 10.50 13.37 -12.58
N ILE A 171 10.16 13.45 -11.28
CA ILE A 171 10.20 12.31 -10.37
C ILE A 171 9.14 11.27 -10.77
N ALA A 172 7.90 11.72 -11.03
CA ALA A 172 6.77 10.86 -11.41
C ALA A 172 6.97 10.15 -12.76
N GLU A 173 7.69 10.76 -13.70
CA GLU A 173 8.03 10.13 -14.98
C GLU A 173 9.05 8.99 -14.85
N VAL A 174 9.94 9.07 -13.85
CA VAL A 174 11.07 8.14 -13.71
C VAL A 174 10.84 7.09 -12.60
N HIS A 175 9.96 7.38 -11.62
CA HIS A 175 9.70 6.51 -10.49
C HIS A 175 8.23 6.15 -10.36
N SER A 176 7.94 4.86 -10.17
CA SER A 176 6.63 4.42 -9.68
C SER A 176 6.53 4.61 -8.16
N ILE A 177 5.37 5.05 -7.67
CA ILE A 177 5.14 5.23 -6.22
C ILE A 177 4.30 4.07 -5.71
N GLU A 178 4.83 3.35 -4.73
CA GLU A 178 4.15 2.26 -4.05
C GLU A 178 3.91 2.65 -2.59
N VAL A 179 2.63 2.75 -2.21
CA VAL A 179 2.23 3.01 -0.82
C VAL A 179 1.74 1.69 -0.23
N THR A 180 2.38 1.25 0.85
CA THR A 180 2.17 -0.07 1.42
C THR A 180 2.18 -0.03 2.95
N THR A 181 1.63 -1.06 3.57
CA THR A 181 1.83 -1.33 5.00
C THR A 181 2.98 -2.32 5.17
N PRO A 182 3.68 -2.33 6.31
CA PRO A 182 4.63 -3.37 6.64
C PRO A 182 4.02 -4.75 6.39
N GLY A 183 4.75 -5.59 5.67
CA GLY A 183 4.34 -6.98 5.52
C GLY A 183 4.16 -7.66 6.88
N VAL A 184 3.36 -8.72 6.92
CA VAL A 184 3.23 -9.53 8.14
C VAL A 184 4.62 -10.02 8.56
N SER A 185 4.99 -9.72 9.80
CA SER A 185 6.23 -10.22 10.40
C SER A 185 6.28 -11.75 10.35
N ASP A 186 7.48 -12.31 10.16
CA ASP A 186 7.71 -13.75 10.33
C ASP A 186 7.28 -14.21 11.74
N GLU A 187 7.24 -13.32 12.73
CA GLU A 187 6.81 -13.60 14.09
C GLU A 187 5.36 -13.15 14.34
N LEU A 188 4.52 -14.10 14.74
CA LEU A 188 3.11 -13.87 15.01
C LEU A 188 2.92 -13.18 16.36
N ILE A 189 2.25 -12.03 16.36
CA ILE A 189 2.05 -11.18 17.53
C ILE A 189 0.79 -11.63 18.28
N PRO A 190 0.89 -12.01 19.58
CA PRO A 190 -0.29 -12.36 20.38
C PRO A 190 -1.28 -11.20 20.49
N GLY A 191 -2.58 -11.50 20.51
CA GLY A 191 -3.64 -10.48 20.59
C GLY A 191 -4.00 -9.83 19.25
N THR A 192 -3.28 -10.14 18.18
CA THR A 192 -3.63 -9.70 16.81
C THR A 192 -4.40 -10.79 16.05
N PRO A 193 -5.17 -10.43 15.00
CA PRO A 193 -5.85 -11.40 14.13
C PRO A 193 -4.93 -12.35 13.36
N GLN A 194 -3.60 -12.17 13.46
CA GLN A 194 -2.61 -12.98 12.75
C GLN A 194 -2.76 -14.47 13.07
N PHE A 195 -2.99 -14.84 14.33
CA PHE A 195 -3.13 -16.25 14.70
C PHE A 195 -4.34 -16.92 14.04
N ASP A 196 -5.41 -16.19 13.78
CA ASP A 196 -6.57 -16.68 13.04
C ASP A 196 -6.27 -16.79 11.54
N ALA A 197 -5.60 -15.79 10.98
CA ALA A 197 -5.21 -15.78 9.57
C ALA A 197 -4.25 -16.92 9.20
N PHE A 198 -3.35 -17.30 10.11
CA PHE A 198 -2.36 -18.36 9.89
C PHE A 198 -2.78 -19.73 10.44
N LYS A 199 -4.04 -19.94 10.79
CA LYS A 199 -4.57 -21.30 11.08
C LYS A 199 -4.36 -22.21 9.88
N GLY A 200 -3.80 -23.37 10.12
CA GLY A 200 -3.50 -24.37 9.09
C GLY A 200 -2.12 -24.20 8.41
N PHE A 201 -1.37 -23.15 8.73
CA PHE A 201 0.00 -22.97 8.23
C PHE A 201 1.04 -23.66 9.12
N GLU A 202 2.17 -24.05 8.54
CA GLU A 202 3.32 -24.52 9.30
C GLU A 202 3.92 -23.36 10.10
N VAL A 203 4.27 -23.61 11.36
CA VAL A 203 4.90 -22.65 12.27
C VAL A 203 6.02 -23.31 13.07
N ILE A 204 6.94 -22.49 13.52
CA ILE A 204 8.03 -22.83 14.42
C ILE A 204 7.74 -22.16 15.76
N VAL A 205 7.41 -22.97 16.77
CA VAL A 205 7.14 -22.50 18.13
C VAL A 205 8.41 -22.66 18.96
N LYS A 206 8.92 -21.56 19.51
CA LYS A 206 9.97 -21.58 20.54
C LYS A 206 9.31 -21.67 21.90
N GLN A 207 9.51 -22.78 22.59
CA GLN A 207 8.98 -23.04 23.92
C GLN A 207 10.13 -23.16 24.93
N PHE A 208 9.99 -22.51 26.08
CA PHE A 208 10.90 -22.71 27.20
C PHE A 208 10.54 -23.98 27.98
N ASP A 209 11.50 -24.91 28.06
CA ASP A 209 11.37 -26.13 28.87
C ASP A 209 11.96 -25.91 30.26
N GLN A 210 11.08 -25.78 31.27
CA GLN A 210 11.48 -25.58 32.66
C GLN A 210 12.33 -26.73 33.21
N LYS A 211 12.20 -27.96 32.68
CA LYS A 211 12.95 -29.12 33.19
C LYS A 211 14.39 -29.15 32.71
N GLN A 212 14.62 -28.71 31.48
CA GLN A 212 15.95 -28.68 30.86
C GLN A 212 16.60 -27.30 30.90
N ASN A 213 15.88 -26.29 31.39
CA ASN A 213 16.27 -24.88 31.41
C ASN A 213 16.77 -24.40 30.03
N LYS A 214 16.08 -24.84 28.96
CA LYS A 214 16.47 -24.62 27.56
C LYS A 214 15.27 -24.27 26.70
N VAL A 215 15.49 -23.43 25.69
CA VAL A 215 14.48 -23.12 24.67
C VAL A 215 14.52 -24.21 23.60
N LYS A 216 13.37 -24.83 23.34
CA LYS A 216 13.17 -25.85 22.33
C LYS A 216 12.34 -25.28 21.18
N ALA A 217 12.81 -25.44 19.95
CA ALA A 217 12.03 -25.17 18.76
C ALA A 217 11.20 -26.41 18.38
N ILE A 218 9.93 -26.20 18.08
CA ILE A 218 8.98 -27.24 17.71
C ILE A 218 8.29 -26.79 16.43
N GLU A 219 8.40 -27.61 15.39
CA GLU A 219 7.77 -27.35 14.10
C GLU A 219 6.45 -28.13 13.99
N GLY A 220 5.42 -27.48 13.47
CA GLY A 220 4.16 -28.11 13.17
C GLY A 220 3.12 -27.12 12.68
N ARG A 221 1.94 -27.63 12.32
CA ARG A 221 0.85 -26.83 11.79
C ARG A 221 0.11 -26.09 12.91
N LEU A 222 -0.01 -24.78 12.83
CA LEU A 222 -0.83 -23.99 13.76
C LEU A 222 -2.30 -24.41 13.61
N VAL A 223 -2.93 -24.80 14.71
CA VAL A 223 -4.37 -25.12 14.71
C VAL A 223 -5.16 -24.01 15.36
N GLU A 224 -4.71 -23.57 16.53
CA GLU A 224 -5.40 -22.54 17.30
C GLU A 224 -4.45 -21.89 18.30
N ARG A 225 -4.73 -20.63 18.62
CA ARG A 225 -4.16 -19.88 19.74
C ARG A 225 -5.32 -19.21 20.45
N ASN A 226 -5.48 -19.49 21.73
CA ASN A 226 -6.37 -18.74 22.62
C ASN A 226 -5.52 -18.03 23.69
N ASP A 227 -6.14 -17.39 24.67
CA ASP A 227 -5.43 -16.60 25.68
C ASP A 227 -4.51 -17.45 26.58
N GLU A 228 -4.86 -18.73 26.79
CA GLU A 228 -4.15 -19.61 27.71
C GLU A 228 -3.19 -20.60 27.03
N PHE A 229 -3.51 -21.03 25.81
CA PHE A 229 -2.88 -22.15 25.12
C PHE A 229 -2.65 -21.91 23.61
N THR A 230 -1.55 -22.46 23.11
CA THR A 230 -1.30 -22.69 21.69
C THR A 230 -1.44 -24.16 21.39
N ILE A 231 -2.16 -24.48 20.32
CA ILE A 231 -2.33 -25.83 19.82
C ILE A 231 -1.68 -25.91 18.44
N ILE A 232 -0.71 -26.82 18.31
CA ILE A 232 -0.08 -27.16 17.03
C ILE A 232 -0.27 -28.64 16.73
N ASN A 233 -0.37 -28.99 15.45
CA ASN A 233 -0.39 -30.36 14.98
C ASN A 233 1.00 -30.76 14.46
N ILE A 234 1.60 -31.74 15.12
CA ILE A 234 2.92 -32.27 14.77
C ILE A 234 2.72 -33.65 14.16
N LYS A 235 2.85 -33.77 12.83
CA LYS A 235 2.74 -35.05 12.10
C LYS A 235 1.48 -35.85 12.46
N GLY A 236 0.33 -35.18 12.54
CA GLY A 236 -0.97 -35.81 12.86
C GLY A 236 -1.28 -35.89 14.36
N ARG A 237 -0.40 -35.41 15.25
CA ARG A 237 -0.61 -35.41 16.70
C ARG A 237 -0.78 -33.99 17.23
N MET A 238 -1.88 -33.75 17.92
CA MET A 238 -2.18 -32.46 18.55
C MET A 238 -1.31 -32.25 19.80
N LYS A 239 -0.56 -31.16 19.83
CA LYS A 239 0.25 -30.73 20.97
C LYS A 239 -0.28 -29.41 21.50
N LYS A 240 -0.81 -29.45 22.72
CA LYS A 240 -1.26 -28.28 23.49
C LYS A 240 -0.13 -27.77 24.38
N MET A 241 0.16 -26.47 24.32
CA MET A 241 1.23 -25.80 25.08
C MET A 241 0.65 -24.58 25.80
N LYS A 242 1.10 -24.33 27.04
CA LYS A 242 0.70 -23.12 27.78
C LYS A 242 1.39 -21.90 27.21
N ASN A 243 0.64 -20.82 27.00
CA ASN A 243 1.17 -19.57 26.44
C ASN A 243 2.29 -18.98 27.27
N ALA A 244 2.23 -19.11 28.60
CA ALA A 244 3.30 -18.68 29.52
C ALA A 244 4.65 -19.36 29.29
N THR A 245 4.69 -20.52 28.61
CA THR A 245 5.92 -21.22 28.25
C THR A 245 6.35 -20.99 26.80
N VAL A 246 5.49 -20.36 25.99
CA VAL A 246 5.75 -20.09 24.58
C VAL A 246 6.44 -18.73 24.49
N GLN A 247 7.68 -18.72 24.02
CA GLN A 247 8.46 -17.50 23.84
C GLN A 247 8.09 -16.79 22.53
N SER A 248 7.95 -17.54 21.43
CA SER A 248 7.54 -16.98 20.15
C SER A 248 6.96 -18.04 19.21
N VAL A 249 6.15 -17.59 18.26
CA VAL A 249 5.60 -18.40 17.17
C VAL A 249 5.99 -17.72 15.88
N ARG A 250 6.68 -18.43 14.99
CA ARG A 250 7.17 -17.89 13.73
C ARG A 250 6.74 -18.70 12.53
N LEU A 251 6.50 -18.04 11.40
CA LEU A 251 6.37 -18.69 10.11
C LEU A 251 7.74 -19.23 9.66
N PRO A 252 7.81 -20.40 9.02
CA PRO A 252 9.04 -20.89 8.43
C PRO A 252 9.46 -19.95 7.31
N LYS A 253 10.76 -19.61 7.26
CA LYS A 253 11.29 -18.80 6.16
C LYS A 253 10.98 -19.48 4.84
N ALA A 254 10.48 -18.72 3.87
CA ALA A 254 10.23 -19.22 2.53
C ALA A 254 11.48 -19.96 2.03
N LYS A 255 11.28 -21.16 1.50
CA LYS A 255 12.38 -21.91 0.88
C LYS A 255 12.86 -21.08 -0.30
N LYS A 256 14.07 -20.52 -0.22
CA LYS A 256 14.74 -19.95 -1.38
C LYS A 256 14.81 -21.04 -2.43
N GLU A 257 14.24 -20.78 -3.61
CA GLU A 257 14.34 -21.71 -4.72
C GLU A 257 15.82 -21.96 -5.02
N LYS A 258 16.13 -23.22 -5.34
CA LYS A 258 17.48 -23.68 -5.61
C LYS A 258 17.88 -23.18 -7.01
N GLY A 259 18.15 -21.89 -7.17
CA GLY A 259 18.45 -21.31 -8.48
C GLY A 259 18.64 -19.79 -8.56
N SER A 260 18.24 -19.01 -7.55
CA SER A 260 18.51 -17.57 -7.52
C SER A 260 19.98 -17.34 -7.15
N ARG A 261 20.82 -17.11 -8.17
CA ARG A 261 22.23 -16.73 -8.02
C ARG A 261 22.36 -15.22 -8.07
#